data_AF-A0A8S9XC10-F1
#
_entry.id   AF-A0A8S9XC10-F1
#
_cell.length_a   1.000
_cell.length_b   1.000
_cell.length_c   1.000
_cell.angle_alpha   90.00
_cell.angle_beta   90.00
_cell.angle_gamma   90.00
#
_symmetry.space_group_name_H-M   'P 1'
#
loop_
_entity.id
_entity.type
_entity.pdbx_description
1 polymer ?
#
loop_
_entity_poly.entity_id
_entity_poly.type
_entity_poly.pdbx_seq_one_letter_code
_entity_poly.pdbx_strand_id
1 'polypeptide(L)'
;MAINMSSSNFLFVLCLVCGAIIIPAGLCQSRGKTIFPRTFGLNTIRLLIEGNGYGYENYTVTTEDGYLLNLNRIVHPNRTGSHRGYPLLLVNGYFMQSEAWLVQQELDSNLGFVFADKGYDVWLGDQRGTERSKGHINKTIDESKLWDFTYHETGVYDFPAFIDFILNKTNHEDLIFSCMSLGCTFHSVLGSKRPSYNQKIRAAIYFVPIISNNRQLEELNSLVYLMLRTAPALTEILEKSGLIEWHPNLGNLKKELYHVCRVIGYNLYRLFVKIMFDTGFHVPHCNVVALSLGGASSRVAKHIIQVFDSAGFSEFDYGREENLKKYGTVLPPLYDLKKITTPIAFYYSDIDQYTSPR
;
A
#
# COMPACT_ATOMS: atom_id res chain seq x y z
N MET A 1 6.83 -71.10 -1.54
CA MET A 1 7.65 -69.88 -1.47
C MET A 1 7.03 -68.87 -2.42
N ALA A 2 6.18 -67.98 -1.91
CA ALA A 2 5.59 -66.87 -2.64
C ALA A 2 4.94 -65.95 -1.60
N ILE A 3 5.59 -64.82 -1.32
CA ILE A 3 5.00 -63.72 -0.55
C ILE A 3 4.52 -62.71 -1.59
N ASN A 4 3.24 -62.35 -1.45
CA ASN A 4 2.51 -61.41 -2.28
C ASN A 4 2.99 -59.98 -1.95
N MET A 5 3.55 -59.26 -2.92
CA MET A 5 3.81 -57.82 -2.84
C MET A 5 3.14 -57.12 -4.01
N SER A 6 2.38 -56.07 -3.69
CA SER A 6 1.51 -55.36 -4.62
C SER A 6 2.27 -54.51 -5.63
N SER A 7 1.65 -54.33 -6.79
CA SER A 7 2.13 -53.67 -8.01
C SER A 7 2.39 -52.15 -7.90
N SER A 8 2.35 -51.55 -6.70
CA SER A 8 2.64 -50.12 -6.51
C SER A 8 4.15 -49.79 -6.42
N ASN A 9 5.00 -50.78 -6.13
CA ASN A 9 6.44 -50.55 -5.93
C ASN A 9 7.30 -50.76 -7.18
N PHE A 10 6.71 -51.14 -8.32
CA PHE A 10 7.43 -51.26 -9.59
C PHE A 10 7.39 -49.98 -10.44
N LEU A 11 6.46 -49.05 -10.17
CA LEU A 11 6.38 -47.76 -10.87
C LEU A 11 7.27 -46.66 -10.28
N PHE A 12 7.73 -46.80 -9.04
CA PHE A 12 8.56 -45.77 -8.40
C PHE A 12 10.03 -45.81 -8.82
N VAL A 13 10.50 -46.90 -9.42
CA VAL A 13 11.90 -47.08 -9.86
C VAL A 13 12.12 -46.72 -11.34
N LEU A 14 11.05 -46.54 -12.13
CA LEU A 14 11.15 -46.18 -13.55
C LEU A 14 11.06 -44.67 -13.86
N CYS A 15 10.83 -43.81 -12.87
CA CYS A 15 10.77 -42.35 -13.06
C CYS A 15 12.15 -41.65 -13.13
N LEU A 16 13.26 -42.38 -13.00
CA LEU A 16 14.61 -41.79 -13.06
C LEU A 16 15.36 -42.00 -14.38
N VAL A 17 14.77 -42.63 -15.41
CA VAL A 17 15.54 -42.97 -16.63
C VAL A 17 14.89 -42.60 -17.98
N CYS A 18 13.66 -42.07 -18.03
CA CYS A 18 13.10 -41.63 -19.32
C CYS A 18 12.49 -40.24 -19.22
N GLY A 19 13.11 -39.30 -19.95
CA GLY A 19 12.63 -37.95 -20.11
C GLY A 19 11.29 -37.86 -20.83
N ALA A 20 10.66 -36.70 -20.65
CA ALA A 20 9.50 -36.22 -21.39
C ALA A 20 8.19 -37.02 -21.21
N ILE A 21 7.59 -36.88 -20.02
CA ILE A 21 6.12 -36.82 -19.95
C ILE A 21 5.77 -35.34 -19.75
N ILE A 22 5.41 -34.71 -20.86
CA ILE A 22 4.77 -33.39 -20.91
C ILE A 22 3.43 -33.55 -20.21
N ILE A 23 3.33 -33.09 -18.97
CA ILE A 23 2.04 -32.80 -18.35
C ILE A 23 1.41 -31.71 -19.24
N PRO A 24 0.16 -31.86 -19.72
CA PRO A 24 -0.48 -30.83 -20.52
C PRO A 24 -0.51 -29.54 -19.69
N ALA A 25 0.19 -28.51 -20.18
CA ALA A 25 0.10 -27.16 -19.65
C ALA A 25 -1.30 -26.60 -19.93
N GLY A 26 -2.25 -26.97 -19.07
CA GLY A 26 -3.68 -26.69 -19.23
C GLY A 26 -4.37 -26.17 -17.98
N LEU A 27 -3.64 -25.65 -16.98
CA LEU A 27 -4.23 -25.15 -15.73
C LEU A 27 -3.72 -23.77 -15.24
N CYS A 28 -3.01 -23.02 -16.08
CA CYS A 28 -2.86 -21.56 -15.91
C CYS A 28 -2.54 -20.94 -17.27
N GLN A 29 -3.56 -20.70 -18.08
CA GLN A 29 -3.36 -19.89 -19.29
C GLN A 29 -3.07 -18.46 -18.82
N SER A 30 -1.81 -18.02 -18.95
CA SER A 30 -1.45 -16.62 -18.66
C SER A 30 -2.40 -15.72 -19.42
N ARG A 31 -3.04 -14.78 -18.72
CA ARG A 31 -3.97 -13.81 -19.34
C ARG A 31 -3.24 -12.74 -20.17
N GLY A 32 -1.92 -12.87 -20.28
CA GLY A 32 -1.07 -11.98 -21.04
C GLY A 32 -0.72 -10.72 -20.27
N LYS A 33 -0.33 -9.71 -21.04
CA LYS A 33 0.24 -8.47 -20.52
C LYS A 33 -0.84 -7.49 -20.08
N THR A 34 -0.56 -6.75 -19.02
CA THR A 34 -1.38 -5.64 -18.57
C THR A 34 -1.42 -4.54 -19.62
N ILE A 35 -2.63 -4.06 -19.94
CA ILE A 35 -2.88 -2.95 -20.83
C ILE A 35 -2.81 -1.66 -20.01
N PHE A 36 -1.76 -0.87 -20.22
CA PHE A 36 -1.56 0.40 -19.51
C PHE A 36 -2.21 1.58 -20.23
N PRO A 37 -2.84 2.52 -19.50
CA PRO A 37 -3.33 3.77 -20.08
C PRO A 37 -2.16 4.66 -20.51
N ARG A 38 -2.41 5.54 -21.48
CA ARG A 38 -1.44 6.54 -21.95
C ARG A 38 -1.55 7.89 -21.21
N THR A 39 -2.32 7.93 -20.13
CA THR A 39 -2.61 9.13 -19.34
C THR A 39 -2.24 8.90 -17.88
N PHE A 40 -1.88 9.98 -17.18
CA PHE A 40 -1.38 9.96 -15.80
C PHE A 40 -2.18 10.94 -14.90
N GLY A 41 -3.51 10.94 -15.01
CA GLY A 41 -4.38 11.84 -14.26
C GLY A 41 -5.43 11.08 -13.45
N LEU A 42 -6.45 11.80 -12.97
CA LEU A 42 -7.46 11.23 -12.06
C LEU A 42 -8.19 9.99 -12.63
N ASN A 43 -8.43 9.96 -13.95
CA ASN A 43 -9.13 8.86 -14.63
C ASN A 43 -8.24 7.65 -14.94
N THR A 44 -6.94 7.70 -14.63
CA THR A 44 -5.97 6.65 -14.98
C THR A 44 -6.35 5.29 -14.37
N ILE A 45 -6.78 5.25 -13.10
CA ILE A 45 -7.22 4.02 -12.43
C ILE A 45 -8.39 3.34 -13.15
N ARG A 46 -9.39 4.13 -13.56
CA ARG A 46 -10.54 3.65 -14.33
C ARG A 46 -10.09 3.02 -15.64
N LEU A 47 -9.27 3.74 -16.42
CA LEU A 47 -8.79 3.26 -17.71
C LEU A 47 -7.91 2.00 -17.59
N LEU A 48 -7.14 1.89 -16.51
CA LEU A 48 -6.34 0.70 -16.21
C LEU A 48 -7.24 -0.50 -15.88
N ILE A 49 -8.31 -0.31 -15.10
CA ILE A 49 -9.25 -1.40 -14.74
C ILE A 49 -10.10 -1.81 -15.96
N GLU A 50 -10.76 -0.85 -16.61
CA GLU A 50 -11.63 -1.09 -17.77
C GLU A 50 -10.87 -1.63 -18.98
N GLY A 51 -9.66 -1.09 -19.23
CA GLY A 51 -8.81 -1.53 -20.33
C GLY A 51 -8.33 -2.98 -20.21
N ASN A 52 -8.37 -3.56 -19.00
CA ASN A 52 -8.01 -4.96 -18.74
C ASN A 52 -9.23 -5.87 -18.56
N GLY A 53 -10.43 -5.43 -18.97
CA GLY A 53 -11.63 -6.28 -19.05
C GLY A 53 -12.48 -6.35 -17.77
N TYR A 54 -12.26 -5.44 -16.83
CA TYR A 54 -13.04 -5.34 -15.59
C TYR A 54 -13.96 -4.13 -15.62
N GLY A 55 -15.07 -4.17 -14.87
CA GLY A 55 -15.84 -2.99 -14.56
C GLY A 55 -15.20 -2.15 -13.46
N TYR A 56 -15.58 -0.88 -13.37
CA TYR A 56 -15.06 0.08 -12.40
C TYR A 56 -16.22 0.79 -11.69
N GLU A 57 -16.17 0.82 -10.36
CA GLU A 57 -17.02 1.68 -9.53
C GLU A 57 -16.11 2.58 -8.68
N ASN A 58 -16.55 3.82 -8.44
CA ASN A 58 -15.86 4.74 -7.55
C ASN A 58 -16.83 5.39 -6.56
N TYR A 59 -16.32 5.69 -5.38
CA TYR A 59 -17.09 6.25 -4.28
C TYR A 59 -16.29 7.35 -3.60
N THR A 60 -16.99 8.38 -3.15
CA THR A 60 -16.45 9.37 -2.22
C THR A 60 -16.89 8.99 -0.81
N VAL A 61 -15.92 8.78 0.06
CA VAL A 61 -16.12 8.42 1.47
C VAL A 61 -15.73 9.63 2.33
N THR A 62 -16.61 10.03 3.23
CA THR A 62 -16.36 11.16 4.13
C THR A 62 -15.89 10.66 5.48
N THR A 63 -14.77 11.17 5.97
CA THR A 63 -14.25 10.83 7.31
C THR A 63 -14.98 11.60 8.41
N GLU A 64 -14.85 11.15 9.66
CA GLU A 64 -15.41 11.84 10.83
C GLU A 64 -14.90 13.29 10.96
N ASP A 65 -13.64 13.52 10.60
CA ASP A 65 -13.00 14.84 10.60
C ASP A 65 -13.18 15.62 9.29
N GLY A 66 -14.00 15.12 8.34
CA GLY A 66 -14.49 15.88 7.19
C GLY A 66 -13.69 15.76 5.90
N TYR A 67 -12.66 14.92 5.82
CA TYR A 67 -11.94 14.65 4.57
C TYR A 67 -12.80 13.85 3.60
N LEU A 68 -12.64 14.13 2.32
CA LEU A 68 -13.31 13.43 1.21
C LEU A 68 -12.29 12.50 0.53
N LEU A 69 -12.46 11.21 0.75
CA LEU A 69 -11.56 10.16 0.28
C LEU A 69 -12.13 9.47 -0.95
N ASN A 70 -11.26 9.13 -1.89
CA ASN A 70 -11.61 8.28 -3.02
C ASN A 70 -11.48 6.80 -2.64
N LEU A 71 -12.50 6.01 -2.99
CA LEU A 71 -12.52 4.57 -2.82
C LEU A 71 -12.91 3.92 -4.14
N ASN A 72 -11.98 3.17 -4.73
CA ASN A 72 -12.17 2.48 -6.00
C ASN A 72 -12.63 1.04 -5.75
N ARG A 73 -13.38 0.46 -6.69
CA ARG A 73 -13.78 -0.95 -6.65
C ARG A 73 -13.63 -1.60 -8.02
N ILE A 74 -13.01 -2.77 -8.05
CA ILE A 74 -12.88 -3.58 -9.26
C ILE A 74 -14.12 -4.46 -9.37
N VAL A 75 -14.86 -4.33 -10.48
CA VAL A 75 -16.07 -5.12 -10.73
C VAL A 75 -15.74 -6.25 -11.70
N HIS A 76 -15.73 -7.48 -11.20
CA HIS A 76 -15.52 -8.64 -12.07
C HIS A 76 -16.72 -8.81 -13.03
N PRO A 77 -16.51 -8.95 -14.35
CA PRO A 77 -17.58 -8.91 -15.36
C PRO A 77 -18.64 -10.01 -15.17
N ASN A 78 -18.23 -11.17 -14.68
CA ASN A 78 -19.11 -12.32 -14.46
C ASN A 78 -19.66 -12.44 -13.02
N ARG A 79 -19.49 -11.42 -12.16
CA ARG A 79 -19.94 -11.46 -10.77
C ARG A 79 -20.74 -10.21 -10.41
N THR A 80 -22.04 -10.39 -10.16
CA THR A 80 -22.96 -9.30 -9.85
C THR A 80 -23.80 -9.63 -8.60
N GLY A 81 -24.38 -8.59 -7.99
CA GLY A 81 -25.21 -8.72 -6.79
C GLY A 81 -24.49 -9.47 -5.66
N SER A 82 -25.17 -10.48 -5.10
CA SER A 82 -24.66 -11.34 -4.03
C SER A 82 -23.47 -12.23 -4.44
N HIS A 83 -23.19 -12.39 -5.74
CA HIS A 83 -22.08 -13.20 -6.23
C HIS A 83 -20.75 -12.44 -6.31
N ARG A 84 -20.71 -11.18 -5.86
CA ARG A 84 -19.48 -10.36 -5.86
C ARG A 84 -18.41 -10.88 -4.92
N GLY A 85 -18.80 -11.72 -3.96
CA GLY A 85 -17.88 -12.42 -3.07
C GLY A 85 -17.51 -11.60 -1.84
N TYR A 86 -16.51 -12.08 -1.11
CA TYR A 86 -16.17 -11.54 0.21
C TYR A 86 -15.31 -10.26 0.09
N PRO A 87 -15.58 -9.18 0.86
CA PRO A 87 -14.87 -7.91 0.72
C PRO A 87 -13.39 -8.00 1.07
N LEU A 88 -12.56 -7.42 0.21
CA LEU A 88 -11.12 -7.28 0.39
C LEU A 88 -10.72 -5.81 0.15
N LEU A 89 -10.19 -5.16 1.18
CA LEU A 89 -9.65 -3.81 1.08
C LEU A 89 -8.13 -3.84 0.89
N LEU A 90 -7.64 -3.21 -0.17
CA LEU A 90 -6.23 -3.01 -0.48
C LEU A 90 -5.85 -1.55 -0.24
N VAL A 91 -4.87 -1.30 0.63
CA VAL A 91 -4.40 0.07 0.94
C VAL A 91 -2.90 0.21 0.73
N ASN A 92 -2.54 1.17 -0.10
CA ASN A 92 -1.17 1.40 -0.54
C ASN A 92 -0.29 2.07 0.54
N GLY A 93 1.01 2.13 0.24
CA GLY A 93 2.01 2.74 1.11
C GLY A 93 2.14 4.26 0.97
N TYR A 94 3.18 4.79 1.61
CA TYR A 94 3.56 6.19 1.52
C TYR A 94 3.84 6.57 0.07
N PHE A 95 3.45 7.77 -0.35
CA PHE A 95 3.56 8.26 -1.73
C PHE A 95 2.85 7.47 -2.82
N MET A 96 2.10 6.44 -2.49
CA MET A 96 1.42 5.62 -3.49
C MET A 96 -0.05 5.99 -3.61
N GLN A 97 -0.70 5.47 -4.64
CA GLN A 97 -2.16 5.39 -4.80
C GLN A 97 -2.56 3.98 -5.27
N SER A 98 -3.86 3.76 -5.43
CA SER A 98 -4.49 2.49 -5.82
C SER A 98 -3.83 1.74 -6.97
N GLU A 99 -3.30 2.43 -7.99
CA GLU A 99 -2.60 1.81 -9.12
C GLU A 99 -1.43 0.93 -8.70
N ALA A 100 -0.81 1.14 -7.53
CA ALA A 100 0.26 0.30 -7.01
C ALA A 100 -0.07 -1.21 -7.00
N TRP A 101 -1.35 -1.56 -6.90
CA TRP A 101 -1.83 -2.95 -6.90
C TRP A 101 -2.04 -3.54 -8.31
N LEU A 102 -1.88 -2.73 -9.36
CA LEU A 102 -2.30 -3.02 -10.73
C LEU A 102 -1.24 -2.72 -11.80
N VAL A 103 0.01 -2.45 -11.40
CA VAL A 103 1.08 -1.97 -12.30
C VAL A 103 2.12 -3.00 -12.72
N GLN A 104 1.92 -4.29 -12.46
CA GLN A 104 2.83 -5.35 -12.92
C GLN A 104 2.64 -5.63 -14.41
N GLN A 105 3.72 -6.07 -15.08
CA GLN A 105 3.77 -6.30 -16.52
C GLN A 105 2.78 -7.37 -16.99
N GLU A 106 2.67 -8.47 -16.24
CA GLU A 106 1.75 -9.57 -16.52
C GLU A 106 0.47 -9.37 -15.70
N LEU A 107 -0.69 -9.61 -16.31
CA LEU A 107 -1.98 -9.36 -15.66
C LEU A 107 -2.14 -10.21 -14.39
N ASP A 108 -1.64 -11.45 -14.43
CA ASP A 108 -1.66 -12.42 -13.33
C ASP A 108 -0.67 -12.11 -12.19
N SER A 109 0.14 -11.06 -12.32
CA SER A 109 1.02 -10.58 -11.26
C SER A 109 0.41 -9.43 -10.46
N ASN A 110 -0.78 -8.95 -10.85
CA ASN A 110 -1.46 -7.83 -10.20
C ASN A 110 -2.46 -8.31 -9.18
N LEU A 111 -2.15 -8.12 -7.89
CA LEU A 111 -2.97 -8.62 -6.78
C LEU A 111 -4.43 -8.18 -6.87
N GLY A 112 -4.70 -6.93 -7.28
CA GLY A 112 -6.08 -6.46 -7.43
C GLY A 112 -6.89 -7.29 -8.43
N PHE A 113 -6.30 -7.63 -9.59
CA PHE A 113 -6.93 -8.47 -10.60
C PHE A 113 -7.00 -9.93 -10.15
N VAL A 114 -5.91 -10.48 -9.62
CA VAL A 114 -5.85 -11.86 -9.11
C VAL A 114 -6.94 -12.11 -8.06
N PHE A 115 -7.11 -11.23 -7.08
CA PHE A 115 -8.16 -11.38 -6.08
C PHE A 115 -9.57 -11.27 -6.68
N ALA A 116 -9.77 -10.34 -7.61
CA ALA A 116 -11.04 -10.19 -8.32
C ALA A 116 -11.41 -11.47 -9.07
N ASP A 117 -10.47 -12.18 -9.70
CA ASP A 117 -10.73 -13.48 -10.35
C ASP A 117 -10.97 -14.61 -9.34
N LYS A 118 -10.25 -14.59 -8.22
CA LYS A 118 -10.35 -15.62 -7.18
C LYS A 118 -11.64 -15.56 -6.35
N GLY A 119 -12.49 -14.56 -6.54
CA GLY A 119 -13.80 -14.51 -5.90
C GLY A 119 -13.95 -13.45 -4.84
N TYR A 120 -13.01 -12.51 -4.73
CA TYR A 120 -13.10 -11.42 -3.77
C TYR A 120 -13.76 -10.19 -4.39
N ASP A 121 -14.47 -9.46 -3.56
CA ASP A 121 -14.97 -8.12 -3.88
C ASP A 121 -13.87 -7.11 -3.53
N VAL A 122 -13.14 -6.64 -4.54
CA VAL A 122 -11.88 -5.90 -4.35
C VAL A 122 -12.12 -4.40 -4.32
N TRP A 123 -11.67 -3.79 -3.22
CA TRP A 123 -11.71 -2.35 -2.94
C TRP A 123 -10.30 -1.80 -2.82
N LEU A 124 -10.03 -0.62 -3.39
CA LEU A 124 -8.74 0.06 -3.36
C LEU A 124 -8.92 1.43 -2.72
N GLY A 125 -8.35 1.63 -1.53
CA GLY A 125 -8.47 2.87 -0.78
C GLY A 125 -7.38 3.88 -1.14
N ASP A 126 -7.77 5.09 -1.52
CA ASP A 126 -6.86 6.23 -1.68
C ASP A 126 -7.01 7.14 -0.44
N GLN A 127 -6.08 7.04 0.53
CA GLN A 127 -6.12 7.81 1.78
C GLN A 127 -5.92 9.32 1.57
N ARG A 128 -6.19 10.13 2.61
CA ARG A 128 -6.04 11.59 2.57
C ARG A 128 -4.66 12.02 2.08
N GLY A 129 -4.63 13.10 1.28
CA GLY A 129 -3.41 13.64 0.68
C GLY A 129 -2.96 12.96 -0.61
N THR A 130 -3.52 11.79 -0.96
CA THR A 130 -3.32 11.21 -2.30
C THR A 130 -4.01 12.06 -3.38
N GLU A 131 -3.65 11.88 -4.65
CA GLU A 131 -4.10 12.70 -5.79
C GLU A 131 -5.62 12.85 -5.86
N ARG A 132 -6.35 11.81 -5.46
CA ARG A 132 -7.82 11.74 -5.49
C ARG A 132 -8.51 12.07 -4.17
N SER A 133 -7.75 12.34 -3.10
CA SER A 133 -8.26 12.47 -1.73
C SER A 133 -7.72 13.72 -1.04
N LYS A 134 -7.79 14.87 -1.73
CA LYS A 134 -7.39 16.20 -1.23
C LYS A 134 -8.58 17.09 -0.85
N GLY A 135 -9.79 16.53 -0.88
CA GLY A 135 -11.01 17.28 -0.62
C GLY A 135 -11.37 17.29 0.86
N HIS A 136 -12.14 18.31 1.27
CA HIS A 136 -12.72 18.41 2.60
C HIS A 136 -14.13 19.00 2.50
N ILE A 137 -15.05 18.60 3.40
CA ILE A 137 -16.45 19.09 3.40
C ILE A 137 -16.53 20.61 3.55
N ASN A 138 -15.63 21.18 4.35
CA ASN A 138 -15.43 22.62 4.42
C ASN A 138 -14.56 23.09 3.26
N LYS A 139 -15.19 23.62 2.20
CA LYS A 139 -14.54 24.09 0.98
C LYS A 139 -13.64 25.32 1.18
N THR A 140 -13.76 26.00 2.32
CA THR A 140 -12.95 27.19 2.67
C THR A 140 -11.94 26.90 3.76
N ILE A 141 -11.65 25.62 4.03
CA ILE A 141 -10.58 25.24 4.95
C ILE A 141 -9.24 25.81 4.47
N ASP A 142 -8.47 26.38 5.39
CA ASP A 142 -7.14 26.87 5.10
C ASP A 142 -6.23 25.71 4.64
N GLU A 143 -5.41 25.95 3.61
CA GLU A 143 -4.56 24.91 3.03
C GLU A 143 -3.58 24.34 4.06
N SER A 144 -3.03 25.17 4.94
CA SER A 144 -2.11 24.67 5.98
C SER A 144 -2.81 23.70 6.94
N LYS A 145 -4.12 23.91 7.21
CA LYS A 145 -4.92 23.00 8.03
C LYS A 145 -5.36 21.74 7.28
N LEU A 146 -5.63 21.86 5.98
CA LEU A 146 -5.96 20.72 5.12
C LEU A 146 -4.80 19.73 5.02
N TRP A 147 -3.56 20.20 5.14
CA TRP A 147 -2.35 19.37 5.10
C TRP A 147 -1.75 19.09 6.50
N ASP A 148 -2.40 19.57 7.56
CA ASP A 148 -2.00 19.36 8.96
C ASP A 148 -2.46 17.99 9.48
N PHE A 149 -1.94 16.93 8.88
CA PHE A 149 -2.18 15.56 9.31
C PHE A 149 -0.92 14.70 9.18
N THR A 150 -0.88 13.62 9.91
CA THR A 150 0.16 12.60 9.88
C THR A 150 -0.45 11.24 9.52
N TYR A 151 0.32 10.16 9.60
CA TYR A 151 -0.25 8.82 9.45
C TYR A 151 -1.24 8.47 10.58
N HIS A 152 -1.22 9.19 11.71
CA HIS A 152 -2.14 8.97 12.82
C HIS A 152 -3.58 9.16 12.36
N GLU A 153 -3.89 10.31 11.76
CA GLU A 153 -5.22 10.68 11.30
C GLU A 153 -5.74 9.69 10.24
N THR A 154 -4.88 9.24 9.32
CA THR A 154 -5.24 8.17 8.38
C THR A 154 -5.64 6.88 9.10
N GLY A 155 -4.93 6.49 10.14
CA GLY A 155 -5.26 5.32 10.95
C GLY A 155 -6.59 5.48 11.72
N VAL A 156 -6.84 6.63 12.33
CA VAL A 156 -8.01 6.83 13.21
C VAL A 156 -9.28 7.31 12.50
N TYR A 157 -9.17 7.89 11.30
CA TYR A 157 -10.31 8.46 10.56
C TYR A 157 -10.52 7.84 9.18
N ASP A 158 -9.48 7.78 8.33
CA ASP A 158 -9.64 7.28 6.96
C ASP A 158 -9.97 5.80 6.94
N PHE A 159 -9.19 5.03 7.69
CA PHE A 159 -9.29 3.59 7.73
C PHE A 159 -10.67 3.11 8.24
N PRO A 160 -11.19 3.65 9.35
CA PRO A 160 -12.59 3.44 9.77
C PRO A 160 -13.62 3.80 8.70
N ALA A 161 -13.46 4.94 8.02
CA ALA A 161 -14.42 5.40 7.04
C ALA A 161 -14.49 4.44 5.83
N PHE A 162 -13.34 3.92 5.37
CA PHE A 162 -13.31 2.89 4.33
C PHE A 162 -13.99 1.59 4.79
N ILE A 163 -13.64 1.09 5.98
CA ILE A 163 -14.20 -0.15 6.52
C ILE A 163 -15.72 -0.04 6.62
N ASP A 164 -16.21 1.00 7.30
CA ASP A 164 -17.64 1.18 7.54
C ASP A 164 -18.43 1.36 6.26
N PHE A 165 -17.88 2.11 5.29
CA PHE A 165 -18.50 2.25 3.98
C PHE A 165 -18.62 0.89 3.27
N ILE A 166 -17.55 0.10 3.22
CA ILE A 166 -17.52 -1.20 2.54
C ILE A 166 -18.50 -2.18 3.20
N LEU A 167 -18.46 -2.30 4.53
CA LEU A 167 -19.33 -3.21 5.28
C LEU A 167 -20.80 -2.87 5.07
N ASN A 168 -21.18 -1.59 5.15
CA ASN A 168 -22.53 -1.13 4.88
C ASN A 168 -22.95 -1.35 3.41
N LYS A 169 -22.05 -1.08 2.45
CA LYS A 169 -22.33 -1.24 1.02
C LYS A 169 -22.51 -2.69 0.60
N THR A 170 -21.81 -3.60 1.27
CA THR A 170 -21.76 -5.03 0.92
C THR A 170 -22.65 -5.89 1.83
N ASN A 171 -23.18 -5.35 2.93
CA ASN A 171 -23.89 -6.07 3.98
C ASN A 171 -23.06 -7.21 4.62
N HIS A 172 -21.76 -6.98 4.77
CA HIS A 172 -20.87 -7.87 5.51
C HIS A 172 -20.58 -7.29 6.91
N GLU A 173 -20.30 -8.17 7.88
CA GLU A 173 -19.96 -7.78 9.25
C GLU A 173 -18.46 -7.46 9.41
N ASP A 174 -17.63 -8.07 8.57
CA ASP A 174 -16.18 -7.97 8.56
C ASP A 174 -15.62 -8.05 7.12
N LEU A 175 -14.35 -7.67 6.95
CA LEU A 175 -13.63 -7.75 5.67
C LEU A 175 -12.22 -8.29 5.83
N ILE A 176 -11.60 -8.74 4.72
CA ILE A 176 -10.15 -8.99 4.69
C ILE A 176 -9.45 -7.68 4.33
N PHE A 177 -8.32 -7.43 4.96
CA PHE A 177 -7.49 -6.28 4.69
C PHE A 177 -6.11 -6.71 4.19
N SER A 178 -5.56 -5.97 3.24
CA SER A 178 -4.17 -6.11 2.83
C SER A 178 -3.52 -4.75 2.59
N CYS A 179 -2.27 -4.61 3.00
CA CYS A 179 -1.52 -3.35 2.92
C CYS A 179 -0.10 -3.53 2.42
N MET A 180 0.45 -2.40 2.01
CA MET A 180 1.88 -2.27 1.71
C MET A 180 2.48 -1.14 2.54
N SER A 181 3.65 -1.36 3.15
CA SER A 181 4.45 -0.29 3.77
C SER A 181 3.65 0.53 4.78
N LEU A 182 3.57 1.86 4.60
CA LEU A 182 2.82 2.76 5.49
C LEU A 182 1.32 2.41 5.60
N GLY A 183 0.74 1.74 4.60
CA GLY A 183 -0.62 1.23 4.67
C GLY A 183 -0.84 0.31 5.88
N CYS A 184 0.20 -0.43 6.28
CA CYS A 184 0.18 -1.31 7.43
C CYS A 184 0.33 -0.57 8.76
N THR A 185 1.00 0.59 8.74
CA THR A 185 1.04 1.52 9.88
C THR A 185 -0.36 2.00 10.22
N PHE A 186 -1.19 2.35 9.23
CA PHE A 186 -2.54 2.85 9.44
C PHE A 186 -3.42 1.85 10.21
N HIS A 187 -3.40 0.58 9.83
CA HIS A 187 -4.13 -0.46 10.56
C HIS A 187 -3.56 -0.70 11.97
N SER A 188 -2.23 -0.59 12.13
CA SER A 188 -1.59 -0.73 13.44
C SER A 188 -1.98 0.43 14.40
N VAL A 189 -2.07 1.66 13.88
CA VAL A 189 -2.66 2.80 14.60
C VAL A 189 -4.12 2.53 14.93
N LEU A 190 -4.92 2.08 13.95
CA LEU A 190 -6.35 1.81 14.15
C LEU A 190 -6.57 0.80 15.28
N GLY A 191 -5.94 -0.36 15.23
CA GLY A 191 -6.14 -1.41 16.24
C GLY A 191 -5.67 -0.99 17.64
N SER A 192 -4.67 -0.12 17.73
CA SER A 192 -4.20 0.48 18.98
C SER A 192 -5.17 1.53 19.55
N LYS A 193 -5.66 2.44 18.70
CA LYS A 193 -6.44 3.62 19.13
C LYS A 193 -7.95 3.38 19.16
N ARG A 194 -8.46 2.47 18.31
CA ARG A 194 -9.89 2.11 18.22
C ARG A 194 -10.04 0.58 18.17
N PRO A 195 -9.73 -0.15 19.26
CA PRO A 195 -9.67 -1.61 19.27
C PRO A 195 -11.01 -2.30 18.91
N SER A 196 -12.14 -1.61 18.96
CA SER A 196 -13.43 -2.12 18.46
C SER A 196 -13.44 -2.38 16.95
N TYR A 197 -12.46 -1.90 16.19
CA TYR A 197 -12.34 -2.21 14.77
C TYR A 197 -11.65 -3.55 14.50
N ASN A 198 -10.97 -4.16 15.48
CA ASN A 198 -10.35 -5.47 15.28
C ASN A 198 -11.39 -6.52 14.85
N GLN A 199 -12.61 -6.50 15.42
CA GLN A 199 -13.68 -7.44 15.06
C GLN A 199 -14.26 -7.22 13.65
N LYS A 200 -14.00 -6.06 13.03
CA LYS A 200 -14.45 -5.72 11.67
C LYS A 200 -13.44 -6.19 10.60
N ILE A 201 -12.29 -6.72 11.02
CA ILE A 201 -11.23 -7.18 10.14
C ILE A 201 -10.98 -8.66 10.42
N ARG A 202 -11.41 -9.51 9.49
CA ARG A 202 -11.32 -10.96 9.62
C ARG A 202 -9.87 -11.44 9.66
N ALA A 203 -9.03 -10.88 8.80
CA ALA A 203 -7.61 -11.13 8.72
C ALA A 203 -6.93 -9.98 7.99
N ALA A 204 -5.66 -9.72 8.33
CA ALA A 204 -4.82 -8.74 7.68
C ALA A 204 -3.60 -9.39 7.01
N ILE A 205 -3.23 -8.91 5.83
CA ILE A 205 -2.03 -9.32 5.09
C ILE A 205 -1.11 -8.12 4.96
N TYR A 206 0.07 -8.20 5.57
CA TYR A 206 1.03 -7.11 5.63
C TYR A 206 2.18 -7.38 4.68
N PHE A 207 2.31 -6.55 3.63
CA PHE A 207 3.49 -6.54 2.78
C PHE A 207 4.44 -5.42 3.20
N VAL A 208 5.68 -5.78 3.51
CA VAL A 208 6.79 -4.88 3.89
C VAL A 208 6.36 -3.78 4.88
N PRO A 209 5.79 -4.14 6.05
CA PRO A 209 5.15 -3.17 6.94
C PRO A 209 6.15 -2.27 7.66
N ILE A 210 5.83 -0.98 7.77
CA ILE A 210 6.58 -0.02 8.58
C ILE A 210 5.80 0.20 9.89
N ILE A 211 6.29 -0.28 11.04
CA ILE A 211 5.58 -0.13 12.33
C ILE A 211 6.54 0.39 13.39
N SER A 212 7.52 -0.43 13.78
CA SER A 212 8.60 -0.04 14.67
C SER A 212 9.91 -0.24 13.93
N ASN A 213 10.83 0.71 14.05
CA ASN A 213 12.17 0.54 13.51
C ASN A 213 13.15 0.19 14.62
N ASN A 214 13.38 -1.10 14.84
CA ASN A 214 14.47 -1.58 15.72
C ASN A 214 15.80 -1.70 14.96
N ARG A 215 15.85 -1.28 13.69
CA ARG A 215 17.05 -1.38 12.85
C ARG A 215 18.10 -0.39 13.32
N GLN A 216 19.32 -0.89 13.48
CA GLN A 216 20.49 -0.05 13.74
C GLN A 216 20.82 0.76 12.48
N LEU A 217 21.18 2.03 12.64
CA LEU A 217 21.45 2.93 11.52
C LEU A 217 22.58 2.41 10.61
N GLU A 218 23.49 1.62 11.17
CA GLU A 218 24.60 0.95 10.50
C GLU A 218 24.16 -0.18 9.55
N GLU A 219 22.92 -0.70 9.70
CA GLU A 219 22.34 -1.71 8.80
C GLU A 219 21.66 -1.09 7.56
N LEU A 220 21.63 0.25 7.47
CA LEU A 220 21.12 0.96 6.30
C LEU A 220 22.22 1.18 5.27
N ASN A 221 21.86 1.11 3.99
CA ASN A 221 22.76 1.59 2.95
C ASN A 221 23.02 3.11 3.10
N SER A 222 24.18 3.57 2.60
CA SER A 222 24.63 4.95 2.83
C SER A 222 23.67 6.02 2.31
N LEU A 223 22.93 5.74 1.23
CA LEU A 223 21.98 6.69 0.67
C LEU A 223 20.72 6.79 1.52
N VAL A 224 20.14 5.66 1.93
CA VAL A 224 18.97 5.64 2.83
C VAL A 224 19.32 6.26 4.17
N TYR A 225 20.50 5.95 4.72
CA TYR A 225 21.03 6.60 5.90
C TYR A 225 21.11 8.12 5.73
N LEU A 226 21.74 8.61 4.64
CA LEU A 226 21.84 10.03 4.38
C LEU A 226 20.47 10.70 4.21
N MET A 227 19.54 10.05 3.50
CA MET A 227 18.17 10.54 3.34
C MET A 227 17.48 10.68 4.69
N LEU A 228 17.48 9.64 5.53
CA LEU A 228 16.83 9.70 6.85
C LEU A 228 17.45 10.79 7.75
N ARG A 229 18.77 10.97 7.70
CA ARG A 229 19.47 12.00 8.51
C ARG A 229 19.24 13.43 8.03
N THR A 230 19.02 13.64 6.73
CA THR A 230 18.85 14.98 6.14
C THR A 230 17.39 15.37 5.96
N ALA A 231 16.50 14.39 5.84
CA ALA A 231 15.08 14.61 5.64
C ALA A 231 14.40 15.46 6.73
N PRO A 232 14.71 15.36 8.05
CA PRO A 232 14.06 16.21 9.03
C PRO A 232 14.35 17.70 8.80
N ALA A 233 15.62 18.06 8.59
CA ALA A 233 16.02 19.44 8.30
C ALA A 233 15.45 19.93 6.97
N LEU A 234 15.48 19.10 5.93
CA LEU A 234 14.90 19.44 4.62
C LEU A 234 13.38 19.65 4.73
N THR A 235 12.68 18.77 5.43
CA THR A 235 11.23 18.86 5.63
C THR A 235 10.86 20.13 6.37
N GLU A 236 11.61 20.51 7.40
CA GLU A 236 11.40 21.77 8.12
C GLU A 236 11.62 23.00 7.23
N ILE A 237 12.66 23.00 6.38
CA ILE A 237 12.92 24.08 5.41
C ILE A 237 11.78 24.20 4.40
N LEU A 238 11.31 23.06 3.87
CA LEU A 238 10.22 23.02 2.89
C LEU A 238 8.90 23.49 3.51
N GLU A 239 8.58 23.05 4.73
CA GLU A 239 7.39 23.49 5.48
C GLU A 239 7.41 25.00 5.73
N LYS A 240 8.55 25.56 6.18
CA LYS A 240 8.71 27.02 6.37
C LYS A 240 8.59 27.80 5.07
N SER A 241 8.86 27.16 3.94
CA SER A 241 8.73 27.75 2.60
C SER A 241 7.32 27.58 2.01
N GLY A 242 6.37 27.01 2.77
CA GLY A 242 4.99 26.76 2.35
C GLY A 242 4.80 25.50 1.48
N LEU A 243 5.83 24.67 1.31
CA LEU A 243 5.74 23.41 0.56
C LEU A 243 5.28 22.27 1.48
N ILE A 244 3.99 22.29 1.82
CA ILE A 244 3.36 21.32 2.72
C ILE A 244 2.89 20.07 1.95
N GLU A 245 2.40 20.26 0.73
CA GLU A 245 2.15 19.19 -0.21
C GLU A 245 3.43 18.82 -0.98
N TRP A 246 3.81 17.55 -0.94
CA TRP A 246 4.90 17.07 -1.77
C TRP A 246 4.39 16.84 -3.20
N HIS A 247 4.90 17.64 -4.13
CA HIS A 247 4.61 17.61 -5.58
C HIS A 247 3.13 17.90 -5.93
N PRO A 248 2.67 19.16 -5.77
CA PRO A 248 1.27 19.55 -6.03
C PRO A 248 0.82 19.28 -7.48
N ASN A 249 1.73 19.36 -8.45
CA ASN A 249 1.45 19.03 -9.85
C ASN A 249 1.79 17.58 -10.20
N LEU A 250 1.15 16.64 -9.49
CA LEU A 250 1.48 15.23 -9.59
C LEU A 250 1.29 14.67 -11.01
N GLY A 251 0.22 15.05 -11.71
CA GLY A 251 -0.04 14.58 -13.07
C GLY A 251 1.06 14.94 -14.07
N ASN A 252 1.68 16.11 -13.95
CA ASN A 252 2.84 16.46 -14.79
C ASN A 252 4.10 15.71 -14.34
N LEU A 253 4.35 15.60 -13.02
CA LEU A 253 5.48 14.82 -12.51
C LEU A 253 5.45 13.37 -13.02
N LYS A 254 4.28 12.73 -13.02
CA LYS A 254 4.10 11.37 -13.52
C LYS A 254 4.47 11.25 -15.01
N LYS A 255 4.03 12.21 -15.83
CA LYS A 255 4.40 12.27 -17.25
C LYS A 255 5.91 12.42 -17.41
N GLU A 256 6.53 13.33 -16.67
CA GLU A 256 7.98 13.55 -16.72
C GLU A 256 8.75 12.29 -16.30
N LEU A 257 8.36 11.63 -15.20
CA LEU A 257 8.97 10.37 -14.77
C LEU A 257 8.88 9.28 -15.85
N TYR A 258 7.72 9.17 -16.50
CA TYR A 258 7.53 8.25 -17.62
C TYR A 258 8.42 8.64 -18.83
N HIS A 259 8.46 9.91 -19.20
CA HIS A 259 9.27 10.44 -20.30
C HIS A 259 10.76 10.23 -20.05
N VAL A 260 11.25 10.56 -18.86
CA VAL A 260 12.64 10.33 -18.44
C VAL A 260 13.00 8.86 -18.58
N CYS A 261 12.17 7.95 -18.05
CA CYS A 261 12.41 6.50 -18.19
C CYS A 261 12.49 6.05 -19.67
N ARG A 262 11.65 6.63 -20.53
CA ARG A 262 11.66 6.34 -21.98
C ARG A 262 12.90 6.87 -22.69
N VAL A 263 13.37 8.07 -22.32
CA VAL A 263 14.49 8.76 -22.96
C VAL A 263 15.84 8.17 -22.53
N ILE A 264 16.05 8.02 -21.22
CA ILE A 264 17.32 7.48 -20.68
C ILE A 264 17.42 5.97 -20.82
N GLY A 265 16.31 5.32 -21.19
CA GLY A 265 16.18 3.88 -21.30
C GLY A 265 15.84 3.22 -19.96
N TYR A 266 15.02 2.16 -20.03
CA TYR A 266 14.50 1.48 -18.83
C TYR A 266 15.61 0.92 -17.94
N ASN A 267 16.75 0.49 -18.50
CA ASN A 267 17.86 -0.09 -17.73
C ASN A 267 18.54 0.92 -16.81
N LEU A 268 18.78 2.13 -17.31
CA LEU A 268 19.38 3.21 -16.53
C LEU A 268 18.38 3.76 -15.51
N TYR A 269 17.12 3.90 -15.91
CA TYR A 269 16.05 4.27 -14.99
C TYR A 269 15.89 3.25 -13.85
N ARG A 270 15.89 1.96 -14.18
CA ARG A 270 15.84 0.87 -13.19
C ARG A 270 17.05 0.93 -12.26
N LEU A 271 18.25 1.21 -12.76
CA LEU A 271 19.43 1.38 -11.91
C LEU A 271 19.26 2.56 -10.95
N PHE A 272 18.77 3.71 -11.44
CA PHE A 272 18.48 4.87 -10.60
C PHE A 272 17.45 4.55 -9.50
N VAL A 273 16.34 3.90 -9.85
CA VAL A 273 15.32 3.50 -8.87
C VAL A 273 15.88 2.50 -7.86
N LYS A 274 16.71 1.54 -8.30
CA LYS A 274 17.39 0.60 -7.38
C LYS A 274 18.36 1.28 -6.43
N ILE A 275 19.02 2.35 -6.85
CA ILE A 275 19.88 3.13 -5.97
C ILE A 275 19.02 3.83 -4.91
N MET A 276 17.90 4.44 -5.33
CA MET A 276 17.01 5.20 -4.44
C MET A 276 16.20 4.33 -3.46
N PHE A 277 15.70 3.18 -3.91
CA PHE A 277 14.73 2.33 -3.18
C PHE A 277 15.22 0.90 -2.93
N ASP A 278 16.53 0.68 -3.10
CA ASP A 278 17.22 -0.61 -3.00
C ASP A 278 16.85 -1.65 -4.09
N THR A 279 17.64 -2.72 -4.14
CA THR A 279 17.62 -3.82 -5.11
C THR A 279 16.32 -4.61 -5.11
N GLY A 280 15.55 -4.59 -4.02
CA GLY A 280 14.24 -5.24 -3.89
C GLY A 280 13.14 -4.58 -4.72
N PHE A 281 13.28 -3.30 -5.10
CA PHE A 281 12.27 -2.60 -5.88
C PHE A 281 12.37 -2.96 -7.38
N HIS A 282 11.41 -3.78 -7.85
CA HIS A 282 11.40 -4.25 -9.23
C HIS A 282 10.63 -3.28 -10.16
N VAL A 283 11.33 -2.70 -11.14
CA VAL A 283 10.75 -1.83 -12.18
C VAL A 283 10.87 -2.53 -13.54
N PRO A 284 9.89 -3.36 -13.95
CA PRO A 284 9.91 -4.06 -15.23
C PRO A 284 9.67 -3.12 -16.41
N HIS A 285 9.01 -1.98 -16.20
CA HIS A 285 8.71 -1.00 -17.23
C HIS A 285 8.45 0.40 -16.65
N CYS A 286 8.48 1.41 -17.52
CA CYS A 286 8.36 2.82 -17.14
C CYS A 286 7.04 3.21 -16.45
N ASN A 287 5.97 2.44 -16.66
CA ASN A 287 4.68 2.74 -16.03
C ASN A 287 4.66 2.51 -14.51
N VAL A 288 5.51 1.65 -13.95
CA VAL A 288 5.38 1.22 -12.54
C VAL A 288 5.47 2.41 -11.59
N VAL A 289 6.53 3.21 -11.70
CA VAL A 289 6.73 4.36 -10.80
C VAL A 289 5.73 5.47 -11.10
N ALA A 290 5.53 5.79 -12.38
CA ALA A 290 4.66 6.89 -12.79
C ALA A 290 3.18 6.67 -12.42
N LEU A 291 2.65 5.45 -12.58
CA LEU A 291 1.26 5.15 -12.25
C LEU A 291 1.04 5.00 -10.74
N SER A 292 1.99 4.38 -10.03
CA SER A 292 1.85 4.11 -8.59
C SER A 292 1.89 5.36 -7.73
N LEU A 293 2.50 6.45 -8.21
CA LEU A 293 2.68 7.67 -7.42
C LEU A 293 1.33 8.30 -7.06
N GLY A 294 1.10 8.60 -5.79
CA GLY A 294 -0.16 9.14 -5.27
C GLY A 294 -0.05 10.50 -4.60
N GLY A 295 1.14 11.00 -4.29
CA GLY A 295 1.32 12.24 -3.52
C GLY A 295 1.44 11.99 -2.01
N ALA A 296 1.88 13.00 -1.26
CA ALA A 296 2.15 12.88 0.17
C ALA A 296 2.13 14.25 0.88
N SER A 297 1.86 14.24 2.19
CA SER A 297 2.07 15.38 3.08
C SER A 297 3.49 15.36 3.66
N SER A 298 4.14 16.53 3.74
CA SER A 298 5.42 16.71 4.42
C SER A 298 5.36 16.25 5.88
N ARG A 299 4.21 16.43 6.52
CA ARG A 299 4.01 16.13 7.93
C ARG A 299 3.90 14.63 8.19
N VAL A 300 3.37 13.86 7.23
CA VAL A 300 3.46 12.40 7.24
C VAL A 300 4.92 11.95 7.13
N ALA A 301 5.71 12.56 6.24
CA ALA A 301 7.14 12.28 6.13
C ALA A 301 7.86 12.51 7.46
N LYS A 302 7.59 13.65 8.11
CA LYS A 302 8.16 14.01 9.40
C LYS A 302 7.80 13.01 10.49
N HIS A 303 6.55 12.54 10.53
CA HIS A 303 6.14 11.52 11.50
C HIS A 303 6.84 10.18 11.25
N ILE A 304 7.01 9.77 9.98
CA ILE A 304 7.78 8.58 9.64
C ILE A 304 9.21 8.70 10.17
N ILE A 305 9.88 9.83 9.90
CA ILE A 305 11.26 10.09 10.35
C ILE A 305 11.37 10.03 11.88
N GLN A 306 10.41 10.59 12.62
CA GLN A 306 10.38 10.49 14.09
C GLN A 306 10.39 9.04 14.58
N VAL A 307 9.66 8.14 13.91
CA VAL A 307 9.66 6.70 14.24
C VAL A 307 10.95 6.01 13.83
N PHE A 308 11.64 6.50 12.79
CA PHE A 308 12.98 5.99 12.42
C PHE A 308 14.07 6.45 13.39
N ASP A 309 13.99 7.68 13.90
CA ASP A 309 14.98 8.27 14.82
C ASP A 309 14.74 7.89 16.30
N SER A 310 13.49 7.58 16.68
CA SER A 310 13.14 7.15 18.03
C SER A 310 12.93 5.64 18.09
N ALA A 311 13.27 5.01 19.22
CA ALA A 311 13.21 3.56 19.38
C ALA A 311 11.78 3.00 19.54
N GLY A 312 10.72 3.72 19.17
CA GLY A 312 9.35 3.31 19.46
C GLY A 312 8.31 3.82 18.46
N PHE A 313 7.29 2.99 18.24
CA PHE A 313 6.11 3.36 17.47
C PHE A 313 5.19 4.27 18.31
N SER A 314 5.32 5.58 18.14
CA SER A 314 4.63 6.62 18.94
C SER A 314 3.71 7.51 18.11
N GLU A 315 2.83 8.24 18.79
CA GLU A 315 2.18 9.42 18.20
C GLU A 315 3.19 10.51 17.84
N PHE A 316 2.73 11.55 17.13
CA PHE A 316 3.60 12.58 16.56
C PHE A 316 4.25 13.42 17.65
N ASP A 317 5.57 13.63 17.55
CA ASP A 317 6.29 14.51 18.46
C ASP A 317 6.16 15.98 17.99
N TYR A 318 5.40 16.79 18.75
CA TYR A 318 5.26 18.23 18.50
C TYR A 318 6.33 19.07 19.21
N GLY A 319 7.25 18.43 19.94
CA GLY A 319 8.18 19.05 20.86
C GLY A 319 7.62 19.15 22.29
N ARG A 320 8.53 19.27 23.27
CA ARG A 320 8.24 19.19 24.71
C ARG A 320 7.03 20.00 25.17
N GLU A 321 6.95 21.28 24.80
CA GLU A 321 5.87 22.16 25.27
C GLU A 321 4.52 21.79 24.68
N GLU A 322 4.48 21.47 23.40
CA GLU A 322 3.24 21.16 22.71
C GLU A 322 2.75 19.74 23.02
N ASN A 323 3.67 18.79 23.24
CA ASN A 323 3.35 17.45 23.76
C ASN A 323 2.71 17.54 25.16
N LEU A 324 3.21 18.40 26.04
CA LEU A 324 2.59 18.58 27.37
C LEU A 324 1.15 19.09 27.26
N LYS A 325 0.86 19.98 26.29
CA LYS A 325 -0.50 20.47 26.05
C LYS A 325 -1.41 19.40 25.43
N LYS A 326 -0.91 18.64 24.46
CA LYS A 326 -1.70 17.66 23.70
C LYS A 326 -1.86 16.32 24.40
N TYR A 327 -0.80 15.85 25.06
CA TYR A 327 -0.70 14.51 25.63
C TYR A 327 -0.61 14.50 27.16
N GLY A 328 -0.30 15.63 27.78
CA GLY A 328 0.00 15.69 29.22
C GLY A 328 1.38 15.15 29.59
N THR A 329 2.18 14.72 28.60
CA THR A 329 3.52 14.15 28.76
C THR A 329 4.53 14.89 27.90
N VAL A 330 5.81 14.88 28.29
CA VAL A 330 6.88 15.51 27.50
C VAL A 330 7.17 14.76 26.21
N LEU A 331 7.07 13.43 26.25
CA LEU A 331 7.23 12.54 25.10
C LEU A 331 5.86 12.12 24.57
N PRO A 332 5.72 11.90 23.25
CA PRO A 332 4.48 11.37 22.70
C PRO A 332 4.21 9.96 23.24
N PRO A 333 2.94 9.59 23.46
CA PRO A 333 2.57 8.26 23.90
C PRO A 333 2.87 7.21 22.81
N LEU A 334 3.25 6.01 23.24
CA LEU A 334 3.41 4.85 22.35
C LEU A 334 2.06 4.28 21.95
N TYR A 335 1.95 3.79 20.71
CA TYR A 335 0.81 2.98 20.30
C TYR A 335 0.88 1.62 20.99
N ASP A 336 -0.20 1.25 21.70
CA ASP A 336 -0.32 -0.05 22.36
C ASP A 336 -0.68 -1.16 21.36
N LEU A 337 0.35 -1.78 20.78
CA LEU A 337 0.21 -2.89 19.84
C LEU A 337 -0.47 -4.12 20.45
N LYS A 338 -0.52 -4.26 21.79
CA LYS A 338 -1.20 -5.40 22.45
C LYS A 338 -2.72 -5.36 22.29
N LYS A 339 -3.27 -4.20 21.91
CA LYS A 339 -4.71 -4.03 21.62
C LYS A 339 -5.10 -4.54 20.24
N ILE A 340 -4.13 -4.85 19.39
CA ILE A 340 -4.40 -5.38 18.06
C ILE A 340 -4.65 -6.89 18.20
N THR A 341 -5.89 -7.30 17.97
CA THR A 341 -6.32 -8.71 18.05
C THR A 341 -6.62 -9.32 16.69
N THR A 342 -6.63 -8.53 15.62
CA THR A 342 -6.76 -9.00 14.24
C THR A 342 -5.67 -10.02 13.91
N PRO A 343 -5.98 -11.19 13.34
CA PRO A 343 -4.96 -12.11 12.82
C PRO A 343 -4.17 -11.48 11.67
N ILE A 344 -2.84 -11.45 11.76
CA ILE A 344 -1.97 -10.80 10.76
C ILE A 344 -0.97 -11.80 10.16
N ALA A 345 -0.93 -11.88 8.82
CA ALA A 345 0.14 -12.54 8.09
C ALA A 345 1.17 -11.51 7.63
N PHE A 346 2.43 -11.71 7.99
CA PHE A 346 3.53 -10.80 7.65
C PHE A 346 4.36 -11.34 6.49
N TYR A 347 4.58 -10.49 5.48
CA TYR A 347 5.47 -10.74 4.36
C TYR A 347 6.51 -9.61 4.32
N TYR A 348 7.76 -9.95 4.59
CA TYR A 348 8.88 -9.01 4.56
C TYR A 348 10.04 -9.59 3.76
N SER A 349 11.07 -8.78 3.54
CA SER A 349 12.27 -9.19 2.82
C SER A 349 13.51 -8.78 3.62
N ASP A 350 14.48 -9.68 3.71
CA ASP A 350 15.74 -9.43 4.43
C ASP A 350 16.59 -8.34 3.76
N ILE A 351 16.31 -8.03 2.49
CA ILE A 351 16.96 -6.96 1.73
C ILE A 351 16.14 -5.67 1.69
N ASP A 352 15.01 -5.58 2.39
CA ASP A 352 14.28 -4.31 2.53
C ASP A 352 15.04 -3.39 3.50
N GLN A 353 15.28 -2.14 3.12
CA GLN A 353 15.98 -1.14 3.95
C GLN A 353 15.05 -0.42 4.92
N TYR A 354 13.75 -0.47 4.70
CA TYR A 354 12.74 0.26 5.48
C TYR A 354 11.99 -0.66 6.46
N THR A 355 11.90 -1.95 6.14
CA THR A 355 11.28 -2.97 7.00
C THR A 355 12.36 -3.87 7.60
N SER A 356 12.41 -3.97 8.94
CA SER A 356 13.29 -4.91 9.63
C SER A 356 12.52 -6.18 10.00
N PRO A 357 13.12 -7.38 9.86
CA PRO A 357 12.60 -8.61 10.47
C PRO A 357 12.57 -8.60 12.00
N ARG A 358 13.30 -7.67 12.65
CA ARG A 358 13.53 -7.62 14.11
C ARG A 358 12.60 -6.65 14.85
#